data_AF-A0A4S5CV20-F1
#
_entry.id   AF-A0A4S5CV20-F1
#
_cell.length_a   1.000
_cell.length_b   1.000
_cell.length_c   1.000
_cell.angle_alpha   90.00
_cell.angle_beta   90.00
_cell.angle_gamma   90.00
#
_symmetry.space_group_name_H-M   'P 1'
#
loop_
_entity.id
_entity.type
_entity.pdbx_description
1 polymer ?
#
loop_
_entity_poly.entity_id
_entity_poly.type
_entity_poly.pdbx_seq_one_letter_code
_entity_poly.pdbx_strand_id
1 'polypeptide(L)'
;MHGKSLFLHRAVSRTDQWGPQFPALSMACHQRDSFSGGRQLAVAVTDARGLRCAVFTSFGAVLEFRASWDELERAVTWWHYARAWHFWFVDDLQSARRVFPTEPGQIAVASSESSDISSTSTNSLLSLIRIAEQRASLN
;
A
#
# COMPACT_ATOMS: atom_id res chain seq x y z
N MET A 1 -3.00 -22.97 -3.92
CA MET A 1 -3.82 -21.75 -3.72
C MET A 1 -3.58 -21.02 -2.38
N HIS A 2 -2.52 -21.35 -1.61
CA HIS A 2 -2.30 -20.82 -0.25
C HIS A 2 -2.15 -19.29 -0.12
N GLY A 3 -1.71 -18.57 -1.16
CA GLY A 3 -1.55 -17.11 -1.09
C GLY A 3 -2.88 -16.33 -1.10
N LYS A 4 -3.90 -16.83 -1.81
CA LYS A 4 -5.21 -16.15 -1.86
C LYS A 4 -5.96 -16.28 -0.53
N SER A 5 -5.84 -17.42 0.14
CA SER A 5 -6.45 -17.60 1.47
C SER A 5 -5.80 -16.70 2.51
N LEU A 6 -4.46 -16.53 2.47
CA LEU A 6 -3.76 -15.60 3.36
C LEU A 6 -4.37 -14.19 3.30
N PHE A 7 -4.55 -13.64 2.10
CA PHE A 7 -5.14 -12.31 1.92
C PHE A 7 -6.58 -12.26 2.43
N LEU A 8 -7.43 -13.20 1.99
CA LEU A 8 -8.86 -13.21 2.36
C LEU A 8 -9.09 -13.36 3.88
N HIS A 9 -8.23 -14.07 4.59
CA HIS A 9 -8.34 -14.23 6.05
C HIS A 9 -7.85 -13.01 6.84
N ARG A 10 -7.05 -12.12 6.23
CA ARG A 10 -6.40 -10.99 6.93
C ARG A 10 -6.92 -9.64 6.49
N ALA A 11 -7.53 -9.55 5.31
CA ALA A 11 -8.05 -8.31 4.76
C ALA A 11 -9.27 -7.83 5.56
N VAL A 12 -9.19 -6.60 6.06
CA VAL A 12 -10.27 -5.91 6.74
C VAL A 12 -10.77 -4.81 5.81
N SER A 13 -12.07 -4.80 5.53
CA SER A 13 -12.67 -3.69 4.79
C SER A 13 -12.67 -2.43 5.65
N ARG A 14 -12.18 -1.33 5.07
CA ARG A 14 -12.17 0.01 5.64
C ARG A 14 -12.96 1.00 4.79
N THR A 15 -13.70 0.52 3.79
CA THR A 15 -14.39 1.34 2.80
C THR A 15 -15.20 2.47 3.44
N ASP A 16 -16.07 2.15 4.39
CA ASP A 16 -16.95 3.15 5.03
C ASP A 16 -16.19 4.14 5.92
N GLN A 17 -15.04 3.72 6.45
CA GLN A 17 -14.24 4.54 7.36
C GLN A 17 -13.29 5.46 6.60
N TRP A 18 -12.64 4.95 5.55
CA TRP A 18 -11.51 5.59 4.88
C TRP A 18 -11.87 6.11 3.50
N GLY A 19 -12.82 5.50 2.79
CA GLY A 19 -13.26 5.96 1.48
C GLY A 19 -13.67 7.44 1.48
N PRO A 20 -14.60 7.87 2.37
CA PRO A 20 -14.98 9.28 2.47
C PRO A 20 -13.87 10.22 2.94
N GLN A 21 -12.84 9.71 3.65
CA GLN A 21 -11.74 10.51 4.18
C GLN A 21 -10.63 10.75 3.16
N PHE A 22 -10.51 9.86 2.16
CA PHE A 22 -9.45 9.88 1.16
C PHE A 22 -10.00 9.76 -0.27
N PRO A 23 -10.80 10.75 -0.72
CA PRO A 23 -11.45 10.72 -2.02
C PRO A 23 -10.47 10.76 -3.20
N ALA A 24 -9.35 11.49 -3.12
CA ALA A 24 -8.38 11.57 -4.22
C ALA A 24 -7.72 10.21 -4.46
N LEU A 25 -7.29 9.51 -3.39
CA LEU A 25 -6.77 8.14 -3.49
C LEU A 25 -7.84 7.17 -4.01
N SER A 26 -9.09 7.31 -3.57
CA SER A 26 -10.21 6.47 -4.02
C SER A 26 -10.52 6.67 -5.51
N MET A 27 -10.28 7.87 -6.05
CA MET A 27 -10.56 8.21 -7.44
C MET A 27 -9.35 8.05 -8.38
N ALA A 28 -8.13 7.94 -7.85
CA ALA A 28 -6.92 7.95 -8.65
C ALA A 28 -6.89 6.83 -9.72
N CYS A 29 -7.43 5.65 -9.43
CA CYS A 29 -7.49 4.56 -10.41
C CYS A 29 -8.48 4.78 -11.57
N HIS A 30 -9.31 5.83 -11.51
CA HIS A 30 -10.27 6.17 -12.58
C HIS A 30 -9.78 7.28 -13.49
N GLN A 31 -8.64 7.91 -13.18
CA GLN A 31 -8.10 9.05 -13.90
C GLN A 31 -6.68 8.72 -14.37
N ARG A 32 -6.44 8.73 -15.69
CA ARG A 32 -5.12 8.39 -16.25
C ARG A 32 -4.03 9.37 -15.86
N ASP A 33 -4.40 10.64 -15.69
CA ASP A 33 -3.47 11.71 -15.32
C ASP A 33 -3.31 11.84 -13.79
N SER A 34 -3.87 10.89 -13.03
CA SER A 34 -3.75 10.90 -11.57
C SER A 34 -2.33 10.59 -11.11
N PHE A 35 -2.11 10.83 -9.83
CA PHE A 35 -0.90 10.44 -9.10
C PHE A 35 -0.47 8.98 -9.32
N SER A 36 -1.41 8.05 -9.55
CA SER A 36 -1.11 6.63 -9.79
C SER A 36 -1.09 6.24 -11.27
N GLY A 37 -1.29 7.18 -12.19
CA GLY A 37 -1.41 6.90 -13.62
C GLY A 37 -2.64 6.07 -13.98
N GLY A 38 -3.74 6.20 -13.23
CA GLY A 38 -4.94 5.39 -13.40
C GLY A 38 -4.85 3.97 -12.82
N ARG A 39 -3.90 3.70 -11.93
CA ARG A 39 -3.75 2.40 -11.26
C ARG A 39 -4.36 2.36 -9.87
N GLN A 40 -4.70 1.16 -9.42
CA GLN A 40 -5.04 0.90 -8.03
C GLN A 40 -3.83 1.20 -7.13
N LEU A 41 -4.09 1.70 -5.93
CA LEU A 41 -3.06 2.21 -5.03
C LEU A 41 -2.89 1.29 -3.83
N ALA A 42 -1.64 1.03 -3.44
CA ALA A 42 -1.29 0.37 -2.19
C ALA A 42 -0.43 1.32 -1.35
N VAL A 43 -0.95 1.78 -0.21
CA VAL A 43 -0.20 2.59 0.75
C VAL A 43 0.31 1.69 1.86
N ALA A 44 1.62 1.62 2.06
CA ALA A 44 2.22 0.63 2.97
C ALA A 44 3.28 1.22 3.89
N VAL A 45 3.23 0.83 5.15
CA VAL A 45 4.32 0.98 6.11
C VAL A 45 4.93 -0.39 6.37
N THR A 46 6.24 -0.42 6.58
CA THR A 46 6.96 -1.67 6.84
C THR A 46 7.71 -1.62 8.15
N ASP A 47 8.19 -2.77 8.62
CA ASP A 47 9.20 -2.89 9.66
C ASP A 47 10.01 -4.18 9.43
N ALA A 48 10.87 -4.54 10.40
CA ALA A 48 11.68 -5.76 10.32
C ALA A 48 10.85 -7.06 10.30
N ARG A 49 9.59 -7.05 10.75
CA ARG A 49 8.73 -8.23 10.87
C ARG A 49 7.80 -8.40 9.68
N GLY A 50 7.37 -7.31 9.06
CA GLY A 50 6.44 -7.38 7.95
C GLY A 50 5.97 -6.03 7.44
N LEU A 51 4.76 -6.05 6.88
CA LEU A 51 4.10 -4.85 6.39
C LEU A 51 2.67 -4.75 6.90
N ARG A 52 2.18 -3.52 6.94
CA ARG A 52 0.76 -3.19 7.02
C ARG A 52 0.45 -2.22 5.88
N CYS A 53 -0.60 -2.47 5.13
CA CYS A 53 -0.99 -1.59 4.04
C CYS A 53 -2.50 -1.47 3.86
N ALA A 54 -2.87 -0.43 3.12
CA ALA A 54 -4.21 -0.17 2.64
C ALA A 54 -4.20 -0.19 1.11
N VAL A 55 -5.16 -0.90 0.50
CA VAL A 55 -5.33 -0.94 -0.94
C VAL A 55 -6.61 -0.22 -1.32
N PHE A 56 -6.48 0.81 -2.16
CA PHE A 56 -7.58 1.52 -2.80
C PHE A 56 -7.84 0.90 -4.17
N THR A 57 -8.97 0.21 -4.28
CA THR A 57 -9.31 -0.58 -5.46
C THR A 57 -10.19 0.20 -6.44
N SER A 58 -10.23 -0.25 -7.70
CA SER A 58 -11.07 0.34 -8.75
C SER A 58 -12.57 0.08 -8.62
N PHE A 59 -12.99 -0.64 -7.58
CA PHE A 59 -14.40 -0.85 -7.26
C PHE A 59 -14.84 0.00 -6.06
N GLY A 60 -14.00 0.95 -5.63
CA GLY A 60 -14.27 1.80 -4.47
C GLY A 60 -14.06 1.10 -3.12
N ALA A 61 -13.61 -0.16 -3.11
CA ALA A 61 -13.28 -0.84 -1.86
C ALA A 61 -11.91 -0.41 -1.34
N VAL A 62 -11.82 -0.16 -0.02
CA VAL A 62 -10.57 0.07 0.70
C VAL A 62 -10.29 -1.13 1.59
N LEU A 63 -9.18 -1.82 1.34
CA LEU A 63 -8.81 -3.05 2.05
C LEU A 63 -7.52 -2.85 2.84
N GLU A 64 -7.59 -2.97 4.16
CA GLU A 64 -6.42 -2.99 5.03
C GLU A 64 -5.95 -4.43 5.22
N PHE A 65 -4.66 -4.72 5.10
CA PHE A 65 -4.11 -6.00 5.53
C PHE A 65 -2.74 -5.85 6.21
N ARG A 66 -2.40 -6.84 7.03
CA ARG A 66 -1.10 -6.99 7.69
C ARG A 66 -0.58 -8.40 7.48
N ALA A 67 0.71 -8.53 7.16
CA ALA A 67 1.37 -9.81 6.98
C ALA A 67 2.85 -9.72 7.38
N SER A 68 3.40 -10.83 7.89
CA SER A 68 4.86 -10.95 8.08
C SER A 68 5.58 -11.21 6.76
N TRP A 69 6.90 -10.98 6.72
CA TRP A 69 7.71 -11.32 5.55
C TRP A 69 7.64 -12.82 5.22
N ASP A 70 7.75 -13.70 6.23
CA ASP A 70 7.61 -15.16 6.06
C ASP A 70 6.24 -15.59 5.51
N GLU A 71 5.17 -14.88 5.88
CA GLU A 71 3.83 -15.12 5.32
C GLU A 71 3.78 -14.75 3.83
N LEU A 72 4.39 -13.62 3.46
CA LEU A 72 4.44 -13.15 2.07
C LEU A 72 5.32 -14.04 1.18
N GLU A 73 6.44 -14.54 1.71
CA GLU A 73 7.31 -15.50 1.02
C GLU A 73 6.56 -16.82 0.73
N ARG A 74 5.80 -17.34 1.70
CA ARG A 74 4.94 -18.52 1.47
C ARG A 74 3.80 -18.25 0.49
N ALA A 75 3.43 -16.99 0.29
CA ALA A 75 2.43 -16.54 -0.67
C ALA A 75 3.03 -15.97 -1.97
N VAL A 76 4.23 -16.44 -2.37
CA VAL A 76 5.10 -15.80 -3.38
C VAL A 76 4.38 -15.35 -4.65
N THR A 77 3.51 -16.20 -5.23
CA THR A 77 2.79 -15.87 -6.47
C THR A 77 1.84 -14.71 -6.27
N TRP A 78 1.03 -14.75 -5.20
CA TRP A 78 0.10 -13.66 -4.90
C TRP A 78 0.86 -12.38 -4.56
N TRP A 79 1.92 -12.48 -3.76
CA TRP A 79 2.73 -11.33 -3.38
C TRP A 79 3.42 -10.66 -4.59
N HIS A 80 3.93 -11.47 -5.53
CA HIS A 80 4.45 -10.98 -6.80
C HIS A 80 3.40 -10.19 -7.58
N TYR A 81 2.18 -10.74 -7.74
CA TYR A 81 1.10 -10.03 -8.42
C TYR A 81 0.66 -8.75 -7.69
N ALA A 82 0.52 -8.79 -6.37
CA ALA A 82 0.16 -7.62 -5.58
C ALA A 82 1.16 -6.48 -5.77
N ARG A 83 2.46 -6.78 -5.83
CA ARG A 83 3.51 -5.80 -6.10
C ARG A 83 3.44 -5.22 -7.52
N ALA A 84 3.26 -6.06 -8.53
CA ALA A 84 3.28 -5.64 -9.93
C ALA A 84 2.02 -4.85 -10.36
N TRP A 85 0.87 -5.14 -9.76
CA TRP A 85 -0.42 -4.61 -10.22
C TRP A 85 -0.77 -3.24 -9.63
N HIS A 86 -0.29 -2.93 -8.43
CA HIS A 86 -0.61 -1.69 -7.73
C HIS A 86 0.50 -0.66 -7.92
N PHE A 87 0.13 0.61 -7.88
CA PHE A 87 1.05 1.69 -7.59
C PHE A 87 1.28 1.74 -6.08
N TRP A 88 2.54 1.67 -5.64
CA TRP A 88 2.87 1.63 -4.22
C TRP A 88 3.26 3.01 -3.70
N PHE A 89 2.73 3.38 -2.54
CA PHE A 89 3.16 4.54 -1.79
C PHE A 89 3.70 4.09 -0.44
N VAL A 90 4.98 4.31 -0.19
CA VAL A 90 5.66 3.86 1.05
C VAL A 90 6.25 5.04 1.82
N ASP A 91 6.53 4.84 3.10
CA ASP A 91 7.08 5.86 3.99
C ASP A 91 8.51 6.29 3.59
N ASP A 92 9.42 5.35 3.38
CA ASP A 92 10.82 5.61 3.08
C ASP A 92 11.46 4.60 2.10
N LEU A 93 12.72 4.86 1.75
CA LEU A 93 13.51 4.01 0.85
C LEU A 93 13.78 2.61 1.41
N GLN A 94 13.79 2.43 2.74
CA GLN A 94 13.96 1.10 3.33
C GLN A 94 12.70 0.27 3.14
N SER A 95 11.53 0.85 3.36
CA SER A 95 10.25 0.20 3.01
C SER A 95 10.16 -0.10 1.52
N ALA A 96 10.62 0.81 0.66
CA ALA A 96 10.69 0.57 -0.78
C ALA A 96 11.50 -0.70 -1.10
N ARG A 97 12.70 -0.84 -0.51
CA ARG A 97 13.57 -2.01 -0.69
C ARG A 97 12.98 -3.30 -0.11
N ARG A 98 12.26 -3.22 1.02
CA ARG A 98 11.59 -4.38 1.62
C ARG A 98 10.44 -4.88 0.75
N VAL A 99 9.64 -3.96 0.19
CA VAL A 99 8.56 -4.34 -0.73
C VAL A 99 9.14 -4.82 -2.07
N PHE A 100 10.15 -4.11 -2.60
CA PHE A 100 10.76 -4.35 -3.91
C PHE A 100 12.28 -4.60 -3.79
N PRO A 101 12.70 -5.84 -3.47
CA PRO A 101 14.11 -6.16 -3.24
C PRO A 101 14.95 -6.25 -4.53
N THR A 102 14.34 -6.53 -5.68
CA THR A 102 15.07 -6.85 -6.93
C THR A 102 14.99 -5.76 -7.99
N GLU A 103 13.81 -5.17 -8.19
CA GLU A 103 13.61 -4.05 -9.13
C GLU A 103 12.63 -3.05 -8.51
N PRO A 104 12.91 -1.73 -8.57
CA PRO A 104 11.94 -0.74 -8.14
C PRO A 104 10.72 -0.82 -9.08
N GLY A 105 9.62 -1.34 -8.55
CA GLY A 105 8.33 -1.29 -9.23
C GLY A 105 7.79 0.13 -9.31
N GLN A 106 6.52 0.28 -9.66
CA GLN A 106 5.86 1.58 -9.62
C GLN A 106 5.63 2.00 -8.17
N ILE A 107 6.59 2.75 -7.64
CA ILE A 107 6.61 3.17 -6.25
C ILE A 107 6.90 4.66 -6.13
N ALA A 108 6.19 5.31 -5.22
CA ALA A 108 6.53 6.63 -4.71
C ALA A 108 6.81 6.53 -3.22
N VAL A 109 7.76 7.34 -2.77
CA VAL A 109 8.20 7.39 -1.38
C VAL A 109 7.79 8.75 -0.80
N ALA A 110 7.30 8.75 0.45
CA ALA A 110 6.91 9.96 1.15
C ALA A 110 8.12 10.78 1.62
N SER A 111 9.13 10.11 2.19
CA SER A 111 10.38 10.71 2.64
C SER A 111 11.58 10.04 1.97
N SER A 112 12.52 10.85 1.48
CA SER A 112 13.79 10.32 0.99
C SER A 112 14.74 9.88 2.12
N GLU A 113 14.48 10.31 3.36
CA GLU A 113 15.26 9.97 4.54
C GLU A 113 14.67 8.74 5.25
N SER A 114 15.54 7.78 5.55
CA SER A 114 15.24 6.59 6.34
C SER A 114 14.84 7.00 7.74
N SER A 115 13.59 6.72 8.15
CA SER A 115 13.19 6.92 9.53
C SER A 115 13.45 5.63 10.31
N ASP A 116 14.30 5.68 11.33
CA ASP A 116 14.58 4.53 12.20
C ASP A 116 13.34 4.03 12.98
N ILE A 117 12.21 4.76 12.90
CA ILE A 117 10.93 4.45 13.55
C ILE A 117 9.93 3.86 12.53
N SER A 118 10.41 2.98 11.66
CA SER A 118 9.62 2.15 10.75
C SER A 118 8.70 1.25 11.59
N SER A 119 7.42 1.60 11.68
CA SER A 119 6.43 0.87 12.49
C SER A 119 5.22 0.46 11.65
N THR A 120 4.78 -0.79 11.79
CA THR A 120 3.52 -1.27 11.20
C THR A 120 2.29 -0.89 12.04
N SER A 121 2.34 0.25 12.75
CA SER A 121 1.21 0.74 13.56
C SER A 121 0.08 1.30 12.68
N THR A 122 -1.16 1.29 13.21
CA THR A 122 -2.32 1.86 12.49
C THR A 122 -2.14 3.36 12.27
N ASN A 123 -1.58 4.06 13.26
CA ASN A 123 -1.35 5.50 13.19
C ASN A 123 -0.29 5.86 12.14
N SER A 124 0.79 5.08 12.04
CA SER A 124 1.79 5.26 10.99
C SER A 124 1.19 5.10 9.60
N LEU A 125 0.37 4.05 9.40
CA LEU A 125 -0.34 3.84 8.13
C LEU A 125 -1.28 5.02 7.82
N LEU A 126 -2.12 5.45 8.77
CA LEU A 126 -3.06 6.55 8.56
C LEU A 126 -2.36 7.88 8.26
N SER A 127 -1.26 8.17 8.94
CA SER A 127 -0.44 9.35 8.66
C SER A 127 0.13 9.28 7.23
N LEU A 128 0.62 8.12 6.80
CA LEU A 128 1.13 7.94 5.44
C LEU A 128 0.02 8.09 4.38
N ILE A 129 -1.18 7.55 4.65
CA ILE A 129 -2.35 7.71 3.77
C ILE A 129 -2.72 9.19 3.61
N ARG A 130 -2.68 9.98 4.69
CA ARG A 130 -2.94 11.44 4.61
C ARG A 130 -1.92 12.16 3.72
N ILE A 131 -0.64 11.78 3.81
CA ILE A 131 0.40 12.35 2.95
C ILE A 131 0.15 11.96 1.49
N ALA A 132 -0.20 10.70 1.25
CA ALA A 132 -0.53 10.21 -0.09
C ALA A 132 -1.76 10.94 -0.67
N GLU A 133 -2.80 11.16 0.12
CA GLU A 133 -4.00 11.90 -0.26
C GLU A 133 -3.70 13.35 -0.63
N GLN A 134 -2.89 14.05 0.18
CA GLN A 134 -2.45 15.40 -0.13
C GLN A 134 -1.70 15.45 -1.46
N ARG A 135 -0.79 14.48 -1.69
CA ARG A 135 -0.04 14.40 -2.96
C ARG A 135 -0.93 14.05 -4.14
N ALA A 136 -1.94 13.22 -3.95
CA ALA A 136 -2.92 12.87 -4.96
C ALA A 136 -3.85 14.03 -5.32
N SER A 137 -4.10 14.94 -4.38
CA SER A 137 -4.99 16.11 -4.58
C SER A 137 -4.32 17.29 -5.27
N LEU A 138 -2.99 17.29 -5.39
CA LEU A 138 -2.19 18.39 -5.97
C LEU A 138 -1.95 18.23 -7.48
N ASN A 139 -2.26 17.07 -8.06
CA ASN A 139 -2.18 16.80 -9.50
C ASN A 139 -3.58 16.79 -10.10
#